data_AF-M3GNS1-F1
#
_entry.id   AF-M3GNS1-F1
#
_cell.length_a   1.000
_cell.length_b   1.000
_cell.length_c   1.000
_cell.angle_alpha   90.00
_cell.angle_beta   90.00
_cell.angle_gamma   90.00
#
_symmetry.space_group_name_H-M   'P 1'
#
loop_
_entity.id
_entity.type
_entity.pdbx_description
1 polymer ?
#
loop_
_entity_poly.entity_id
_entity_poly.type
_entity_poly.pdbx_seq_one_letter_code
_entity_poly.pdbx_strand_id
1 'polypeptide(L)'
;MNFKIKSFFILFIFLVLVGTSLESKKKTNSPPPKVSGYELVSNPSAAFGKTIQISGTVSEILYKGNSIRFLVIFQVNRLLWIQIQLL
;
A
#
# COMPACT_ATOMS: atom_id res chain seq x y z
N MET A 1 -28.76 -41.56 13.02
CA MET A 1 -27.50 -40.80 13.17
C MET A 1 -27.41 -40.28 14.59
N ASN A 2 -26.52 -40.83 15.43
CA ASN A 2 -26.48 -40.58 16.87
C ASN A 2 -26.28 -39.09 17.18
N PHE A 3 -27.14 -38.52 18.03
CA PHE A 3 -27.14 -37.10 18.41
C PHE A 3 -25.76 -36.63 18.94
N LYS A 4 -25.01 -37.56 19.55
CA LYS A 4 -23.63 -37.37 20.00
C LYS A 4 -22.69 -36.93 18.86
N ILE A 5 -22.79 -37.55 17.68
CA ILE A 5 -21.90 -37.29 16.53
C ILE A 5 -22.18 -35.91 15.94
N LYS A 6 -23.45 -35.49 15.88
CA LYS A 6 -23.84 -34.16 15.41
C LYS A 6 -23.29 -33.05 16.33
N SER A 7 -23.33 -33.27 17.65
CA SER A 7 -22.81 -32.32 18.64
C SER A 7 -21.30 -32.10 18.52
N PHE A 8 -20.53 -33.19 18.36
CA PHE A 8 -19.08 -33.09 18.12
C PHE A 8 -18.74 -32.34 16.83
N PHE A 9 -19.54 -32.53 15.78
CA PHE A 9 -19.32 -31.86 14.49
C PHE A 9 -19.53 -30.35 14.57
N ILE A 10 -20.53 -29.90 15.34
CA ILE A 10 -20.82 -28.48 15.57
C ILE A 10 -19.70 -27.81 16.38
N LEU A 11 -19.19 -28.50 17.39
CA LEU A 11 -18.06 -28.02 18.19
C LEU A 11 -16.80 -27.84 17.34
N PHE A 12 -16.54 -28.80 16.44
CA PHE A 12 -15.38 -28.76 15.54
C PHE A 12 -15.45 -27.59 14.54
N ILE A 13 -16.63 -27.33 13.96
CA ILE A 13 -16.84 -26.19 13.04
C ILE A 13 -16.61 -24.86 13.77
N PHE A 14 -17.07 -24.74 15.02
CA PHE A 14 -16.85 -23.53 15.81
C PHE A 14 -15.37 -23.28 16.13
N LEU A 15 -14.61 -24.36 16.39
CA LEU A 15 -13.17 -24.27 16.66
C LEU A 15 -12.37 -23.81 15.43
N VAL A 16 -12.72 -24.32 14.25
CA VAL A 16 -12.11 -23.92 12.97
C VAL A 16 -12.44 -22.44 12.66
N LEU A 17 -13.67 -22.00 12.93
CA LEU A 17 -14.09 -20.62 12.67
C LEU A 17 -13.33 -19.60 13.54
N VAL A 18 -13.10 -19.91 14.82
CA VAL A 18 -12.29 -19.06 15.72
C VAL A 18 -10.82 -19.00 15.30
N GLY A 19 -10.25 -20.09 14.79
CA GLY A 19 -8.88 -20.12 14.26
C GLY A 19 -8.68 -19.28 13.00
N THR A 20 -9.75 -18.98 12.27
CA THR A 20 -9.74 -18.09 11.10
C THR A 20 -10.04 -16.63 11.40
N SER A 21 -10.00 -16.20 12.69
CA SER A 21 -10.08 -14.78 13.01
C SER A 21 -8.85 -14.08 12.42
N LEU A 22 -9.09 -13.59 11.21
CA LEU A 22 -8.33 -12.68 10.39
C LEU A 22 -7.13 -12.12 11.15
N GLU A 23 -5.96 -12.68 10.84
CA GLU A 23 -4.71 -11.97 10.91
C GLU A 23 -4.79 -10.80 9.90
N SER A 24 -5.68 -9.84 10.19
CA SER A 24 -5.65 -8.51 9.63
C SER A 24 -4.30 -7.99 10.06
N LYS A 25 -3.31 -8.08 9.16
CA LYS A 25 -2.03 -7.38 9.24
C LYS A 25 -2.32 -6.06 9.90
N LYS A 26 -1.97 -5.97 11.19
CA LYS A 26 -2.11 -4.76 11.99
C LYS A 26 -1.50 -3.69 11.12
N LYS A 27 -2.32 -2.75 10.64
CA LYS A 27 -1.83 -1.55 9.97
C LYS A 27 -1.10 -0.84 11.10
N THR A 28 0.16 -1.16 11.26
CA THR A 28 1.03 -0.49 12.21
C THR A 28 0.86 0.98 11.86
N ASN A 29 0.40 1.78 12.83
CA ASN A 29 0.40 3.24 12.75
C ASN A 29 1.85 3.77 12.74
N SER A 30 2.75 3.06 12.07
CA SER A 30 4.07 3.52 11.70
C SER A 30 3.88 4.47 10.54
N PRO A 31 4.55 5.63 10.53
CA PRO A 31 4.56 6.51 9.39
C PRO A 31 4.92 5.72 8.12
N PRO A 32 4.35 6.07 6.95
CA PRO A 32 4.70 5.44 5.69
C PRO A 32 6.23 5.39 5.56
N PRO A 33 6.80 4.28 5.05
CA PRO A 33 8.23 4.23 4.85
C PRO A 33 8.64 5.41 3.97
N LYS A 34 9.59 6.21 4.47
CA LYS A 34 10.19 7.30 3.70
C LYS A 34 11.07 6.65 2.66
N VAL A 35 10.60 6.66 1.41
CA VAL A 35 11.34 6.07 0.30
C VAL A 35 12.15 7.17 -0.35
N SER A 36 13.44 6.91 -0.55
CA SER A 36 14.29 7.85 -1.28
C SER A 36 13.82 7.95 -2.73
N GLY A 37 13.81 9.14 -3.30
CA GLY A 37 13.48 9.26 -4.72
C GLY A 37 14.44 8.51 -5.65
N TYR A 38 15.65 8.25 -5.18
CA TYR A 38 16.61 7.37 -5.85
C TYR A 38 16.08 5.94 -6.03
N GLU A 39 15.53 5.34 -4.97
CA GLU A 39 14.93 4.01 -5.03
C GLU A 39 13.70 3.96 -5.94
N LEU A 40 12.94 5.05 -6.04
CA LEU A 40 11.77 5.11 -6.92
C LEU A 40 12.12 5.22 -8.40
N VAL A 41 13.16 6.00 -8.73
CA VAL A 41 13.63 6.14 -10.12
C VAL A 41 14.30 4.83 -10.59
N SER A 42 15.00 4.13 -9.70
CA SER A 42 15.69 2.88 -10.03
C SER A 42 14.77 1.66 -9.97
N ASN A 43 13.77 1.64 -9.09
CA ASN A 43 12.82 0.54 -8.92
C ASN A 43 11.40 1.06 -8.60
N PRO A 44 10.63 1.48 -9.62
CA PRO A 44 9.28 2.00 -9.41
C PRO A 44 8.32 0.94 -8.84
N SER A 45 8.59 -0.36 -9.07
CA SER A 45 7.77 -1.46 -8.55
C SER A 45 7.80 -1.56 -7.02
N ALA A 46 8.85 -1.04 -6.36
CA ALA A 46 8.93 -1.02 -4.90
C ALA A 46 7.80 -0.22 -4.23
N ALA A 47 7.23 0.75 -4.95
CA ALA A 47 6.17 1.65 -4.51
C ALA A 47 4.76 1.24 -4.98
N PHE A 48 4.64 0.25 -5.85
CA PHE A 48 3.34 -0.16 -6.39
C PHE A 48 2.43 -0.69 -5.28
N GLY A 49 1.21 -0.14 -5.19
CA GLY A 49 0.21 -0.54 -4.19
C GLY A 49 0.53 -0.16 -2.74
N LYS A 50 1.54 0.67 -2.49
CA LYS A 50 1.94 1.11 -1.15
C LYS A 50 1.77 2.62 -0.99
N THR A 51 1.43 3.05 0.23
CA THR A 51 1.57 4.45 0.63
C THR A 51 3.03 4.71 0.97
N ILE A 52 3.63 5.69 0.32
CA ILE A 52 5.03 6.09 0.53
C ILE A 52 5.13 7.59 0.75
N GLN A 53 6.15 8.01 1.49
CA GLN A 53 6.49 9.42 1.62
C GLN A 53 7.76 9.71 0.82
N ILE A 54 7.69 10.76 -0.02
CA ILE A 54 8.79 11.22 -0.85
C ILE A 54 9.11 12.68 -0.56
N SER A 55 10.37 13.06 -0.75
CA SER A 55 10.82 14.45 -0.62
C SER A 55 11.79 14.77 -1.75
N GLY A 56 11.58 15.88 -2.43
CA GLY A 56 12.43 16.36 -3.53
C GLY A 56 12.06 17.78 -3.93
N THR A 57 12.85 18.38 -4.83
CA THR A 57 12.59 19.71 -5.36
C THR A 57 11.68 19.60 -6.58
N VAL A 58 10.59 20.35 -6.62
CA VAL A 58 9.72 20.40 -7.81
C VAL A 58 10.35 21.31 -8.85
N SER A 59 10.63 20.77 -10.04
CA SER A 59 11.20 21.50 -11.18
C SER A 59 10.10 22.10 -12.06
N GLU A 60 9.07 21.31 -12.37
CA GLU A 60 7.99 21.71 -13.27
C GLU A 60 6.65 21.18 -12.77
N ILE A 61 5.59 21.92 -13.06
CA ILE A 61 4.20 21.56 -12.77
C ILE A 61 3.39 21.74 -14.04
N LEU A 62 2.69 20.69 -14.45
CA LEU A 62 1.82 20.70 -15.63
C LEU A 62 0.40 20.32 -15.22
N TYR A 63 -0.57 21.10 -15.69
CA TYR A 63 -1.98 20.81 -15.55
C TYR A 63 -2.49 20.13 -16.82
N LYS A 64 -3.16 18.98 -16.68
CA LYS A 64 -3.79 18.26 -17.80
C LYS A 64 -5.15 17.72 -17.38
N GLY A 65 -6.22 18.41 -17.77
CA GLY A 65 -7.59 18.04 -17.39
C GLY A 65 -7.75 17.99 -15.87
N ASN A 66 -8.24 16.86 -15.34
CA ASN A 66 -8.39 16.63 -13.91
C ASN A 66 -7.13 16.04 -13.25
N SER A 67 -5.95 16.31 -13.81
CA SER A 67 -4.69 15.77 -13.28
C SER A 67 -3.60 16.84 -13.22
N ILE A 68 -2.78 16.75 -12.17
CA ILE A 68 -1.59 17.57 -11.98
C ILE A 68 -0.38 16.66 -12.10
N ARG A 69 0.60 17.06 -12.93
CA ARG A 69 1.88 16.37 -13.09
C ARG A 69 2.99 17.22 -12.51
N PHE A 70 3.83 16.60 -11.68
CA PHE A 70 5.00 17.21 -11.07
C PHE A 70 6.25 16.54 -11.64
N LEU A 71 7.20 17.34 -12.09
CA LEU A 71 8.57 16.88 -12.33
C LEU A 71 9.37 17.10 -11.06
N VAL A 72 9.73 16.02 -10.36
CA VAL A 72 10.46 16.08 -9.10
C VAL A 72 11.92 15.71 -9.33
N ILE A 73 12.82 16.60 -8.91
CA ILE A 73 14.27 16.40 -8.87
C ILE A 73 14.62 15.81 -7.50
N PHE A 74 15.23 14.63 -7.51
CA PHE A 74 15.77 14.02 -6.31
C PHE A 74 17.28 14.17 -6.19
N GLN A 75 17.97 14.32 -7.32
CA GLN A 75 19.41 14.56 -7.41
C GLN A 75 19.73 15.21 -8.75
N VAL A 76 20.92 15.82 -8.90
CA VAL A 76 21.34 16.68 -10.02
C VAL A 76 20.94 16.18 -11.42
N ASN A 77 20.86 14.86 -11.65
CA ASN A 77 20.44 14.26 -12.94
C ASN A 77 19.31 13.21 -12.82
N ARG A 78 18.51 13.21 -11.75
CA ARG A 78 17.41 12.24 -11.58
C ARG A 78 16.07 12.94 -11.38
N LEU A 79 15.24 12.75 -12.39
CA LEU A 79 13.93 13.36 -12.56
C LEU A 79 12.87 12.27 -12.54
N LEU A 80 11.75 12.52 -11.87
CA LEU A 80 10.58 11.64 -11.89
C LEU A 80 9.32 12.45 -12.16
N TRP A 81 8.54 12.02 -13.15
CA TRP A 81 7.19 12.53 -13.35
C TRP A 81 6.22 11.85 -12.38
N ILE A 82 5.52 12.65 -11.59
CA ILE A 82 4.49 12.20 -10.65
C ILE A 82 3.16 12.79 -11.09
N GLN A 83 2.15 11.95 -11.32
CA GLN A 83 0.82 12.40 -11.70
C GLN A 83 -0.17 12.15 -10.55
N ILE A 84 -0.87 13.20 -10.14
CA ILE A 84 -1.98 13.15 -9.18
C ILE A 84 -3.27 13.39 -9.95
N GLN A 85 -4.24 12.50 -9.78
CA GLN A 85 -5.61 12.71 -10.25
C GLN A 85 -6.38 13.48 -9.18
N LEU A 86 -6.96 14.61 -9.58
CA LEU A 86 -7.92 15.36 -8.78
C LEU A 86 -9.26 14.61 -8.85
N LEU A 87 -10.04 14.63 -7.77
CA LEU A 87 -11.38 14.05 -7.69
C LEU A 87 -12.42 15.08 -8.09
#